data_AF-A0A258AH73-F1
#
_entry.id   AF-A0A258AH73-F1
#
_cell.length_a   1.000
_cell.length_b   1.000
_cell.length_c   1.000
_cell.angle_alpha   90.00
_cell.angle_beta   90.00
_cell.angle_gamma   90.00
#
_symmetry.space_group_name_H-M   'P 1'
#
loop_
_entity.id
_entity.type
_entity.pdbx_description
1 polymer ?
#
loop_
_entity_poly.entity_id
_entity_poly.type
_entity_poly.pdbx_seq_one_letter_code
_entity_poly.pdbx_strand_id
1 'polypeptide(L)'
;RIEATQAGSIDWLDLRLVFDIEGMDLKPADIRRLIAAKGEFVRLADGSWRRVKLELSDEQQEMLDRLGIDLNENSDESHRLHWRQLAQENAAEIVNPKAWSKIVERMEEAKLDARPDVPEGLNVTLRPYQVDGFHFLTYLTSNRFGGILADDMGLGKTLQAITWVLWLRSRKKADGPHLPVLVVCPKSVLDVWALEFKKGSPDLRVLVLHGLI
;
A
#
# COMPACT_ATOMS: atom_id res chain seq x y z
N ARG A 1 -0.26 2.52 -25.08
CA ARG A 1 -1.04 3.14 -23.99
C ARG A 1 -0.66 2.47 -22.67
N ILE A 2 -0.56 3.19 -21.56
CA ILE A 2 -0.28 2.59 -20.26
C ILE A 2 -1.63 2.40 -19.53
N GLU A 3 -1.92 1.18 -19.13
CA GLU A 3 -3.12 0.78 -18.41
C GLU A 3 -2.75 0.49 -16.96
N ALA A 4 -3.22 1.31 -16.02
CA ALA A 4 -3.14 0.94 -14.62
C ALA A 4 -4.33 0.04 -14.27
N THR A 5 -4.07 -1.20 -13.86
CA THR A 5 -5.09 -2.13 -13.35
C THR A 5 -4.86 -2.43 -11.88
N GLN A 6 -5.95 -2.52 -11.12
CA GLN A 6 -5.92 -2.88 -9.70
C GLN A 6 -5.56 -4.36 -9.57
N ALA A 7 -4.48 -4.68 -8.86
CA ALA A 7 -4.09 -6.06 -8.62
C ALA A 7 -4.79 -6.62 -7.36
N GLY A 8 -5.78 -7.50 -7.55
CA GLY A 8 -6.29 -8.38 -6.49
C GLY A 8 -7.24 -7.74 -5.46
N SER A 9 -7.50 -8.48 -4.38
CA SER A 9 -8.52 -8.18 -3.36
C SER A 9 -8.00 -7.43 -2.13
N ILE A 10 -6.70 -7.14 -2.05
CA ILE A 10 -6.11 -6.37 -0.96
C ILE A 10 -6.02 -4.92 -1.41
N ASP A 11 -6.73 -4.07 -0.69
CA ASP A 11 -7.15 -2.74 -1.12
C ASP A 11 -6.08 -1.66 -0.84
N TRP A 12 -4.87 -1.88 -1.32
CA TRP A 12 -3.86 -0.83 -1.46
C TRP A 12 -3.74 -0.50 -2.96
N LEU A 13 -3.37 0.73 -3.32
CA LEU A 13 -3.25 1.16 -4.73
C LEU A 13 -2.05 0.48 -5.40
N ASP A 14 -2.13 -0.85 -5.53
CA ASP A 14 -1.30 -1.66 -6.40
C ASP A 14 -1.68 -1.29 -7.83
N LEU A 15 -1.03 -0.25 -8.34
CA LEU A 15 -1.15 0.12 -9.74
C LEU A 15 -0.21 -0.78 -10.52
N ARG A 16 -0.80 -1.79 -11.16
CA ARG A 16 -0.07 -2.56 -12.16
C ARG A 16 -0.10 -1.78 -13.46
N LEU A 17 1.06 -1.34 -13.90
CA LEU A 17 1.23 -0.79 -15.23
C LEU A 17 1.22 -1.94 -16.22
N VAL A 18 0.15 -2.02 -16.98
CA VAL A 18 -0.02 -2.93 -18.10
C VAL A 18 0.14 -2.07 -19.34
N PHE A 19 1.07 -2.40 -20.21
CA PHE A 19 1.21 -1.66 -21.46
C PHE A 19 0.25 -2.30 -22.46
N ASP A 20 -0.65 -1.51 -23.00
CA ASP A 20 -1.50 -1.91 -24.10
C ASP A 20 -0.91 -1.37 -25.41
N ILE A 21 -0.80 -2.25 -26.40
CA ILE A 21 -0.28 -1.93 -27.73
C ILE A 21 -1.48 -1.94 -28.67
N GLU A 22 -1.85 -0.75 -29.16
CA GLU A 22 -3.04 -0.58 -29.98
C GLU A 22 -3.05 -1.56 -31.17
N GLY A 23 -4.12 -2.34 -31.25
CA GLY A 23 -4.35 -3.31 -32.32
C GLY A 23 -3.77 -4.70 -32.12
N MET A 24 -3.23 -5.04 -30.94
CA MET A 24 -2.72 -6.39 -30.66
C MET A 24 -3.15 -6.94 -29.30
N ASP A 25 -3.77 -8.12 -29.28
CA ASP A 25 -4.04 -8.87 -28.05
C ASP A 25 -2.82 -9.73 -27.70
N LEU A 26 -1.87 -9.13 -26.96
CA LEU A 26 -0.63 -9.78 -26.55
C LEU A 26 -0.67 -10.19 -25.08
N LYS A 27 -0.07 -11.33 -24.76
CA LYS A 27 0.09 -11.74 -23.36
C LYS A 27 1.00 -10.74 -22.62
N PRO A 28 0.73 -10.44 -21.33
CA PRO A 28 1.55 -9.50 -20.55
C PRO A 28 3.05 -9.83 -20.52
N ALA A 29 3.40 -11.12 -20.58
CA ALA A 29 4.80 -11.58 -20.65
C ALA A 29 5.49 -11.20 -21.98
N ASP A 30 4.75 -11.25 -23.09
CA ASP A 30 5.26 -10.90 -24.41
C ASP A 30 5.42 -9.38 -24.58
N ILE A 31 4.49 -8.60 -24.00
CA ILE A 31 4.58 -7.14 -23.94
C ILE A 31 5.84 -6.68 -23.20
N ARG A 32 6.17 -7.29 -22.05
CA ARG A 32 7.39 -6.96 -21.29
C ARG A 32 8.65 -7.23 -22.07
N ARG A 33 8.73 -8.37 -22.76
CA ARG A 33 9.88 -8.68 -23.61
C ARG A 33 10.05 -7.64 -24.70
N LEU A 34 8.95 -7.16 -25.29
CA LEU A 34 8.96 -6.10 -26.30
C LEU A 34 9.43 -4.75 -25.71
N ILE A 35 9.03 -4.42 -24.48
CA ILE A 35 9.50 -3.21 -23.77
C ILE A 35 11.00 -3.31 -23.48
N ALA A 36 11.44 -4.43 -22.90
CA ALA A 36 12.84 -4.66 -22.52
C ALA A 36 13.79 -4.67 -23.74
N ALA A 37 13.28 -5.07 -24.92
CA ALA A 37 14.05 -5.14 -26.15
C ALA A 37 14.26 -3.78 -26.84
N LYS A 38 13.70 -2.67 -26.32
CA LYS A 38 13.98 -1.28 -26.77
C LYS A 38 13.93 -1.08 -28.30
N GLY A 39 12.93 -1.68 -28.95
CA GLY A 39 12.75 -1.56 -30.41
C GLY A 39 13.44 -2.64 -31.25
N GLU A 40 14.15 -3.58 -30.63
CA GLU A 40 14.63 -4.79 -31.30
C GLU A 40 13.51 -5.81 -31.54
N PHE A 41 13.76 -6.75 -32.45
CA PHE A 41 12.81 -7.82 -32.75
C PHE A 41 12.83 -8.88 -31.64
N VAL A 42 11.66 -9.14 -31.06
CA VAL A 42 11.44 -10.19 -30.07
C VAL A 42 10.60 -11.28 -30.68
N ARG A 43 10.99 -12.53 -30.44
CA ARG A 43 10.17 -13.69 -30.74
C ARG A 43 9.15 -13.90 -29.62
N LEU A 44 7.87 -13.85 -29.99
CA LEU A 44 6.76 -14.03 -29.08
C LEU A 44 6.46 -15.51 -28.83
N ALA A 45 5.66 -15.79 -27.79
CA ALA A 45 5.26 -17.15 -27.44
C ALA A 45 4.46 -17.87 -28.53
N ASP A 46 3.78 -17.12 -29.41
CA ASP A 46 3.08 -17.63 -30.60
C ASP A 46 4.02 -17.96 -31.78
N GLY A 47 5.32 -17.70 -31.63
CA GLY A 47 6.34 -17.92 -32.64
C GLY A 47 6.52 -16.77 -33.63
N SER A 48 5.72 -15.71 -33.55
CA SER A 48 5.84 -14.51 -34.38
C SER A 48 7.00 -13.61 -33.92
N TRP A 49 7.60 -12.88 -34.85
CA TRP A 49 8.59 -11.85 -34.54
C TRP A 49 7.94 -10.48 -34.58
N ARG A 50 8.08 -9.71 -33.49
CA ARG A 50 7.52 -8.37 -33.37
C ARG A 50 8.57 -7.41 -32.85
N ARG A 51 8.47 -6.14 -33.25
CA ARG A 51 9.21 -5.03 -32.64
C ARG A 51 8.21 -3.97 -32.22
N VAL A 52 8.42 -3.38 -31.06
CA VAL A 52 7.64 -2.24 -30.58
C VAL A 52 8.62 -1.15 -30.22
N LYS A 53 8.46 0.01 -30.84
CA LYS A 53 9.19 1.21 -30.45
C LYS A 53 8.24 1.97 -29.53
N LEU A 54 8.59 2.06 -28.24
CA LEU A 54 7.90 2.96 -27.32
C LEU A 54 8.34 4.37 -27.66
N GLU A 55 7.41 5.17 -28.16
CA GLU A 55 7.61 6.60 -28.29
C GLU A 55 6.93 7.25 -27.09
N LEU A 56 7.72 7.53 -26.05
CA LEU A 56 7.31 8.35 -24.93
C LEU A 56 7.78 9.78 -25.21
N SER A 57 6.96 10.78 -24.89
CA SER A 57 7.45 12.16 -24.87
C SER A 57 8.46 12.35 -23.73
N ASP A 58 9.31 13.37 -23.84
CA ASP A 58 10.25 13.72 -22.75
C ASP A 58 9.51 13.96 -21.42
N GLU A 59 8.32 14.58 -21.48
CA GLU A 59 7.45 14.80 -20.32
C GLU A 59 6.96 13.48 -19.70
N GLN A 60 6.55 12.50 -20.52
CA GLN A 60 6.11 11.19 -20.02
C GLN A 60 7.26 10.41 -19.41
N GLN A 61 8.47 10.53 -19.98
CA GLN A 61 9.65 9.86 -19.46
C GLN A 61 10.08 10.45 -18.11
N GLU A 62 10.14 11.78 -17.99
CA GLU A 62 10.43 12.45 -16.71
C GLU A 62 9.42 12.11 -15.62
N MET A 63 8.15 12.00 -15.99
CA MET A 63 7.06 11.65 -15.09
C MET A 63 7.15 10.20 -14.59
N LEU A 64 7.52 9.25 -15.45
CA LEU A 64 7.78 7.86 -15.03
C LEU A 64 8.96 7.79 -14.06
N ASP A 65 10.04 8.53 -14.35
CA ASP A 65 11.21 8.61 -13.47
C ASP A 65 10.85 9.19 -12.09
N ARG A 66 10.02 10.25 -12.03
CA ARG A 66 9.53 10.84 -10.77
C ARG A 66 8.62 9.90 -9.99
N LEU A 67 7.83 9.08 -10.68
CA LEU A 67 7.03 8.03 -10.07
C LEU A 67 7.88 6.81 -9.65
N GLY A 68 9.17 6.79 -9.96
CA GLY A 68 10.07 5.68 -9.66
C GLY A 68 9.72 4.41 -10.43
N ILE A 69 9.10 4.55 -11.59
CA ILE A 69 8.73 3.43 -12.47
C ILE A 69 9.88 3.20 -13.45
N ASP A 70 10.64 2.13 -13.23
CA ASP A 70 11.65 1.71 -14.20
C ASP A 70 11.05 0.74 -15.22
N LEU A 71 10.92 1.19 -16.47
CA LEU A 71 10.49 0.36 -17.59
C LEU A 71 11.49 -0.75 -17.94
N ASN A 72 12.73 -0.66 -17.45
CA ASN A 72 13.81 -1.59 -17.73
C ASN A 72 13.87 -2.74 -16.72
N GLU A 73 13.22 -2.63 -15.56
CA GLU A 73 13.16 -3.74 -14.62
C GLU A 73 12.20 -4.81 -15.13
N ASN A 74 12.74 -6.00 -15.39
CA ASN A 74 11.96 -7.20 -15.72
C ASN A 74 11.21 -7.76 -14.49
N SER A 75 10.75 -6.92 -13.57
CA SER A 75 10.02 -7.35 -12.39
C SER A 75 8.53 -7.53 -12.73
N ASP A 76 7.95 -8.67 -12.34
CA ASP A 76 6.49 -8.90 -12.37
C ASP A 76 5.74 -8.12 -11.28
N GLU A 77 6.43 -7.17 -10.65
CA GLU A 77 5.99 -6.52 -9.44
C GLU A 77 5.08 -5.33 -9.76
N SER A 78 3.90 -5.34 -9.14
CA SER A 78 3.01 -4.18 -9.11
C SER A 78 3.72 -3.04 -8.40
N HIS A 79 3.82 -1.89 -9.04
CA HIS A 79 4.35 -0.70 -8.41
C HIS A 79 3.31 -0.15 -7.43
N ARG A 80 3.73 0.08 -6.18
CA ARG A 80 2.87 0.63 -5.13
C ARG A 80 3.03 2.13 -5.10
N LEU A 81 2.06 2.84 -5.66
CA LEU A 81 2.08 4.30 -5.70
C LEU A 81 1.04 4.88 -4.74
N HIS A 82 1.47 5.88 -3.96
CA HIS A 82 0.56 6.60 -3.09
C HIS A 82 -0.28 7.59 -3.92
N TRP A 83 -1.58 7.73 -3.64
CA TRP A 83 -2.47 8.61 -4.44
C TRP A 83 -1.99 10.06 -4.50
N ARG A 84 -1.38 10.57 -3.42
CA ARG A 84 -0.80 11.92 -3.39
C ARG A 84 0.32 12.11 -4.41
N GLN A 85 1.12 11.08 -4.68
CA GLN A 85 2.17 11.15 -5.71
C GLN A 85 1.50 11.27 -7.09
N LEU A 86 0.46 10.47 -7.34
CA LEU A 86 -0.30 10.52 -8.59
C LEU A 86 -0.99 11.86 -8.82
N ALA A 87 -1.58 12.43 -7.75
CA ALA A 87 -2.26 13.71 -7.79
C ALA A 87 -1.30 14.89 -8.00
N GLN A 88 -0.05 14.80 -7.52
CA GLN A 88 0.97 15.83 -7.67
C GLN A 88 1.58 15.84 -9.08
N GLU A 89 1.78 14.68 -9.70
CA GLU A 89 2.49 14.54 -10.97
C GLU A 89 1.56 14.57 -12.20
N ASN A 90 0.32 15.06 -12.07
CA ASN A 90 -0.68 15.07 -13.14
C ASN A 90 -0.83 13.70 -13.84
N ALA A 91 -0.85 12.62 -13.05
CA ALA A 91 -0.85 11.22 -13.54
C ALA A 91 -2.00 10.85 -14.48
N ALA A 92 -3.01 11.72 -14.62
CA ALA A 92 -4.14 11.58 -15.53
C ALA A 92 -3.73 11.32 -17.00
N GLU A 93 -2.57 11.81 -17.45
CA GLU A 93 -2.12 11.65 -18.84
C GLU A 93 -1.56 10.26 -19.15
N ILE A 94 -0.98 9.60 -18.15
CA ILE A 94 -0.37 8.27 -18.29
C ILE A 94 -1.31 7.17 -17.79
N VAL A 95 -2.24 7.49 -16.90
CA VAL A 95 -3.20 6.55 -16.33
C VAL A 95 -4.46 6.47 -17.19
N ASN A 96 -4.99 5.25 -17.36
CA ASN A 96 -6.27 5.04 -18.05
C ASN A 96 -7.39 5.91 -17.42
N PRO A 97 -8.18 6.66 -18.21
CA PRO A 97 -9.25 7.53 -17.69
C PRO A 97 -10.24 6.85 -16.74
N LYS A 98 -10.57 5.57 -16.96
CA LYS A 98 -11.46 4.80 -16.07
C LYS A 98 -10.80 4.48 -14.73
N ALA A 99 -9.50 4.18 -14.74
CA ALA A 99 -8.74 3.95 -13.52
C ALA A 99 -8.54 5.27 -12.76
N TRP A 100 -8.25 6.36 -13.48
CA TRP A 100 -8.13 7.70 -12.92
C TRP A 100 -9.42 8.17 -12.23
N SER A 101 -10.58 7.99 -12.87
CA SER A 101 -11.87 8.33 -12.29
C SER A 101 -12.13 7.62 -10.96
N LYS A 102 -11.73 6.34 -10.83
CA LYS A 102 -11.86 5.58 -9.57
C LYS A 102 -10.91 6.09 -8.49
N ILE A 103 -9.71 6.55 -8.87
CA ILE A 103 -8.74 7.15 -7.94
C ILE A 103 -9.32 8.47 -7.41
N VAL A 104 -9.85 9.31 -8.29
CA VAL A 104 -10.49 10.59 -7.93
C VAL A 104 -11.71 10.38 -7.03
N GLU A 105 -12.62 9.46 -7.38
CA GLU A 105 -13.79 9.12 -6.56
C GLU A 105 -13.38 8.69 -5.15
N ARG A 106 -12.37 7.82 -5.02
CA ARG A 106 -11.82 7.44 -3.70
C ARG A 106 -11.20 8.60 -2.93
N MET A 107 -10.60 9.57 -3.63
CA MET A 107 -10.05 10.77 -2.98
C MET A 107 -11.16 11.65 -2.39
N GLU A 108 -12.28 11.79 -3.10
CA GLU A 108 -13.45 12.53 -2.63
C GLU A 108 -14.14 11.84 -1.44
N GLU A 109 -14.14 10.50 -1.42
CA GLU A 109 -14.68 9.71 -0.31
C GLU A 109 -13.76 9.65 0.93
N ALA A 110 -12.51 10.10 0.81
CA ALA A 110 -11.54 10.01 1.89
C ALA A 110 -11.97 10.87 3.10
N LYS A 111 -12.09 10.23 4.26
CA LYS A 111 -12.40 10.87 5.54
C LYS A 111 -11.22 11.75 5.95
N LEU A 112 -11.42 13.05 5.83
CA LEU A 112 -10.41 14.08 6.14
C LEU A 112 -10.02 14.11 7.62
N ASP A 113 -10.91 13.73 8.53
CA ASP A 113 -10.66 13.88 9.98
C ASP A 113 -11.13 12.66 10.79
N ALA A 114 -10.39 11.56 10.69
CA ALA A 114 -10.62 10.37 11.50
C ALA A 114 -9.92 10.51 12.86
N ARG A 115 -10.53 11.30 13.76
CA ARG A 115 -10.05 11.53 15.14
C ARG A 115 -11.00 10.90 16.17
N PRO A 116 -11.07 9.56 16.25
CA PRO A 116 -11.88 8.91 17.26
C PRO A 116 -11.32 9.14 18.66
N ASP A 117 -12.19 8.98 19.67
CA ASP A 117 -11.74 8.90 21.06
C ASP A 117 -10.83 7.67 21.27
N VAL A 118 -9.96 7.77 22.27
CA VAL A 118 -9.12 6.65 22.70
C VAL A 118 -10.04 5.51 23.16
N PRO A 119 -9.89 4.29 22.64
CA PRO A 119 -10.78 3.18 22.94
C PRO A 119 -10.72 2.79 24.42
N GLU A 120 -11.87 2.38 24.95
CA GLU A 120 -11.96 1.73 26.25
C GLU A 120 -11.09 0.47 26.30
N GLY A 121 -10.60 0.12 27.50
CA GLY A 121 -9.71 -1.02 27.72
C GLY A 121 -8.21 -0.71 27.52
N LEU A 122 -7.85 0.52 27.13
CA LEU A 122 -6.47 0.99 27.23
C LEU A 122 -6.16 1.33 28.70
N ASN A 123 -5.23 0.60 29.31
CA ASN A 123 -4.87 0.72 30.73
C ASN A 123 -3.71 1.72 30.98
N VAL A 124 -3.42 2.59 30.02
CA VAL A 124 -2.36 3.59 30.09
C VAL A 124 -2.86 4.91 29.50
N THR A 125 -2.50 6.03 30.12
CA THR A 125 -2.83 7.36 29.59
C THR A 125 -1.81 7.80 28.52
N LEU A 126 -2.31 8.07 27.31
CA LEU A 126 -1.51 8.61 26.21
C LEU A 126 -1.10 10.06 26.47
N ARG A 127 0.08 10.43 25.99
CA ARG A 127 0.46 11.84 25.81
C ARG A 127 -0.25 12.44 24.58
N PRO A 128 -0.44 13.77 24.51
CA PRO A 128 -1.12 14.40 23.37
C PRO A 128 -0.55 13.98 22.00
N TYR A 129 0.77 13.99 21.84
CA TYR A 129 1.42 13.56 20.59
C TYR A 129 1.21 12.06 20.26
N GLN A 130 0.98 11.22 21.27
CA GLN A 130 0.66 9.80 21.05
C GLN A 130 -0.78 9.62 20.60
N VAL A 131 -1.68 10.50 21.04
CA VAL A 131 -3.04 10.57 20.51
C VAL A 131 -3.00 10.97 19.04
N ASP A 132 -2.16 11.94 18.67
CA ASP A 132 -1.98 12.34 17.27
C ASP A 132 -1.48 11.18 16.40
N GLY A 133 -0.48 10.41 16.88
CA GLY A 133 0.01 9.23 16.17
C GLY A 133 -1.04 8.10 16.07
N PHE A 134 -1.87 7.92 17.09
CA PHE A 134 -3.05 7.05 17.03
C PHE A 134 -4.06 7.55 15.97
N HIS A 135 -4.38 8.84 15.95
CA HIS A 135 -5.28 9.46 14.97
C HIS A 135 -4.76 9.30 13.54
N PHE A 136 -3.45 9.40 13.35
CA PHE A 136 -2.81 9.12 12.07
C PHE A 136 -3.08 7.67 11.61
N LEU A 137 -2.87 6.67 12.48
CA LEU A 137 -3.15 5.28 12.16
C LEU A 137 -4.64 5.02 11.87
N THR A 138 -5.56 5.69 12.59
CA THR A 138 -7.00 5.57 12.34
C THR A 138 -7.43 6.25 11.05
N TYR A 139 -6.79 7.36 10.68
CA TYR A 139 -6.96 8.01 9.39
C TYR A 139 -6.53 7.08 8.25
N LEU A 140 -5.33 6.50 8.35
CA LEU A 140 -4.84 5.55 7.35
C LEU A 140 -5.83 4.39 7.18
N THR A 141 -6.24 3.77 8.28
CA THR A 141 -7.12 2.59 8.24
C THR A 141 -8.53 2.94 7.75
N SER A 142 -9.10 4.08 8.17
CA SER A 142 -10.45 4.49 7.77
C SER A 142 -10.55 4.77 6.28
N ASN A 143 -9.42 5.15 5.67
CA ASN A 143 -9.30 5.41 4.24
C ASN A 143 -8.65 4.26 3.47
N ARG A 144 -8.38 3.12 4.14
CA ARG A 144 -7.69 1.94 3.57
C ARG A 144 -6.32 2.27 2.98
N PHE A 145 -5.66 3.28 3.53
CA PHE A 145 -4.28 3.62 3.19
C PHE A 145 -3.30 2.76 3.99
N GLY A 146 -2.20 2.39 3.36
CA GLY A 146 -0.98 2.00 4.06
C GLY A 146 -0.21 3.23 4.52
N GLY A 147 0.67 3.09 5.51
CA GLY A 147 1.52 4.19 5.94
C GLY A 147 2.59 3.75 6.91
N ILE A 148 3.52 4.67 7.17
CA ILE A 148 4.67 4.45 8.05
C ILE A 148 4.56 5.42 9.21
N LEU A 149 4.44 4.87 10.43
CA LEU A 149 4.56 5.66 11.66
C LEU A 149 6.04 5.77 12.02
N ALA A 150 6.65 6.89 11.64
CA ALA A 150 8.10 7.12 11.70
C ALA A 150 8.52 8.11 12.79
N ASP A 151 7.78 8.18 13.91
CA ASP A 151 8.17 8.98 15.07
C ASP A 151 9.58 8.64 15.57
N ASP A 152 10.24 9.57 16.23
CA ASP A 152 11.55 9.35 16.86
C ASP A 152 11.54 8.18 17.86
N MET A 153 12.72 7.62 18.09
CA MET A 153 12.91 6.56 19.09
C MET A 153 12.52 7.08 20.48
N GLY A 154 11.75 6.27 21.23
CA GLY A 154 11.32 6.63 22.58
C GLY A 154 9.97 7.36 22.66
N LEU A 155 9.38 7.82 21.55
CA LEU A 155 8.05 8.47 21.54
C LEU A 155 6.86 7.50 21.72
N GLY A 156 7.12 6.21 21.96
CA GLY A 156 6.08 5.25 22.32
C GLY A 156 5.21 4.79 21.15
N LYS A 157 5.79 4.63 19.94
CA LYS A 157 5.12 4.06 18.76
C LYS A 157 4.38 2.75 19.04
N THR A 158 4.94 1.90 19.90
CA THR A 158 4.31 0.65 20.32
C THR A 158 2.96 0.90 21.00
N LEU A 159 2.89 1.87 21.90
CA LEU A 159 1.66 2.20 22.61
C LEU A 159 0.60 2.82 21.69
N GLN A 160 1.03 3.66 20.73
CA GLN A 160 0.15 4.18 19.69
C GLN A 160 -0.44 3.05 18.82
N ALA A 161 0.39 2.08 18.44
CA ALA A 161 -0.04 0.90 17.69
C ALA A 161 -0.99 0.00 18.49
N ILE A 162 -0.73 -0.23 19.79
CA ILE A 162 -1.63 -0.99 20.68
C ILE A 162 -3.00 -0.29 20.78
N THR A 163 -3.01 1.03 20.93
CA THR A 163 -4.24 1.84 20.97
C THR A 163 -5.03 1.68 19.67
N TRP A 164 -4.33 1.73 18.53
CA TRP A 164 -4.93 1.48 17.23
C TRP A 164 -5.52 0.06 17.10
N VAL A 165 -4.84 -0.97 17.59
CA VAL A 165 -5.36 -2.35 17.61
C VAL A 165 -6.62 -2.48 18.46
N LEU A 166 -6.66 -1.83 19.63
CA LEU A 166 -7.86 -1.79 20.47
C LEU A 166 -9.04 -1.12 19.73
N TRP A 167 -8.78 0.00 19.06
CA TRP A 167 -9.79 0.69 18.27
C TRP A 167 -10.32 -0.15 17.10
N LEU A 168 -9.45 -0.90 16.41
CA LEU A 168 -9.88 -1.85 15.38
C LEU A 168 -10.83 -2.91 15.94
N ARG A 169 -10.57 -3.37 17.17
CA ARG A 169 -11.42 -4.36 17.83
C ARG A 169 -12.77 -3.80 18.26
N SER A 170 -12.81 -2.58 18.80
CA SER A 170 -14.06 -1.95 19.26
C SER A 170 -15.04 -1.64 18.12
N ARG A 171 -14.54 -1.52 16.89
CA ARG A 171 -15.35 -1.22 15.69
C ARG A 171 -16.06 -2.42 15.06
N LYS A 172 -15.79 -3.66 15.47
CA LYS A 172 -16.51 -4.80 14.88
C LYS A 172 -17.95 -4.87 15.40
N LYS A 173 -18.88 -5.18 14.49
CA LYS A 173 -20.26 -5.56 14.84
C LYS A 173 -20.23 -6.78 15.77
N ALA A 174 -21.17 -6.82 16.72
CA ALA A 174 -21.28 -7.82 17.78
C ALA A 174 -21.16 -9.30 17.33
N ASP A 175 -21.50 -9.60 16.08
CA ASP A 175 -21.56 -10.99 15.56
C ASP A 175 -20.45 -11.37 14.55
N GLY A 176 -19.44 -10.52 14.32
CA GLY A 176 -18.34 -10.82 13.40
C GLY A 176 -17.07 -11.34 14.11
N PRO A 177 -16.37 -12.38 13.62
CA PRO A 177 -15.17 -12.90 14.29
C PRO A 177 -14.06 -11.86 14.33
N HIS A 178 -13.38 -11.63 15.45
CA HIS A 178 -12.23 -10.72 15.47
C HIS A 178 -11.15 -11.17 14.47
N LEU A 179 -10.68 -10.24 13.62
CA LEU A 179 -9.54 -10.52 12.76
C LEU A 179 -8.27 -10.50 13.61
N PRO A 180 -7.35 -11.47 13.46
CA PRO A 180 -6.08 -11.44 14.14
C PRO A 180 -5.22 -10.28 13.61
N VAL A 181 -4.44 -9.67 14.50
CA VAL A 181 -3.38 -8.72 14.15
C VAL A 181 -2.05 -9.45 14.27
N LEU A 182 -1.23 -9.39 13.22
CA LEU A 182 0.13 -9.92 13.22
C LEU A 182 1.11 -8.76 13.36
N VAL A 183 1.92 -8.78 14.41
CA VAL A 183 3.06 -7.88 14.56
C VAL A 183 4.31 -8.67 14.19
N VAL A 184 5.07 -8.15 13.24
CA VAL A 184 6.38 -8.70 12.85
C VAL A 184 7.45 -7.77 13.38
N CYS A 185 8.38 -8.31 14.18
CA CYS A 185 9.46 -7.53 14.77
C CYS A 185 10.72 -8.40 14.97
N PRO A 186 11.90 -7.78 15.16
CA PRO A 186 13.12 -8.52 15.49
C PRO A 186 12.96 -9.37 16.75
N LYS A 187 13.66 -10.52 16.79
CA LYS A 187 13.60 -11.47 17.93
C LYS A 187 13.85 -10.79 19.28
N SER A 188 14.77 -9.81 19.33
CA SER A 188 15.16 -9.10 20.55
C SER A 188 14.06 -8.26 21.19
N VAL A 189 12.98 -7.96 20.48
CA VAL A 189 11.88 -7.12 20.97
C VAL A 189 10.54 -7.86 21.08
N LEU A 190 10.50 -9.17 20.85
CA LEU A 190 9.27 -9.97 20.98
C LEU A 190 8.66 -9.84 22.39
N ASP A 191 9.49 -10.02 23.42
CA ASP A 191 9.04 -9.93 24.81
C ASP A 191 8.63 -8.51 25.20
N VAL A 192 9.30 -7.50 24.63
CA VAL A 192 8.94 -6.08 24.82
C VAL A 192 7.53 -5.82 24.29
N TRP A 193 7.21 -6.30 23.09
CA TRP A 193 5.86 -6.19 22.53
C TRP A 193 4.83 -6.90 23.40
N ALA A 194 5.11 -8.12 23.84
CA ALA A 194 4.19 -8.89 24.70
C ALA A 194 3.94 -8.17 26.04
N LEU A 195 4.98 -7.61 26.65
CA LEU A 195 4.88 -6.84 27.89
C LEU A 195 4.06 -5.56 27.70
N GLU A 196 4.31 -4.80 26.63
CA GLU A 196 3.57 -3.57 26.33
C GLU A 196 2.09 -3.85 26.06
N PHE A 197 1.74 -4.94 25.35
CA PHE A 197 0.34 -5.36 25.22
C PHE A 197 -0.26 -5.76 26.57
N LYS A 198 0.46 -6.49 27.42
CA LYS A 198 -0.03 -6.87 28.76
C LYS A 198 -0.26 -5.63 29.64
N LYS A 199 0.58 -4.61 29.50
CA LYS A 199 0.48 -3.34 30.23
C LYS A 199 -0.64 -2.45 29.69
N GLY A 200 -0.67 -2.24 28.37
CA GLY A 200 -1.58 -1.32 27.69
C GLY A 200 -2.99 -1.89 27.50
N SER A 201 -3.12 -3.21 27.38
CA SER A 201 -4.37 -3.87 26.99
C SER A 201 -4.41 -5.32 27.53
N PRO A 202 -4.51 -5.52 28.85
CA PRO A 202 -4.38 -6.84 29.49
C PRO A 202 -5.41 -7.87 29.01
N ASP A 203 -6.58 -7.41 28.55
CA ASP A 203 -7.66 -8.27 28.07
C ASP A 203 -7.44 -8.77 26.62
N LEU A 204 -6.47 -8.21 25.90
CA LEU A 204 -6.09 -8.70 24.59
C LEU A 204 -5.23 -9.97 24.72
N ARG A 205 -5.73 -11.06 24.14
CA ARG A 205 -4.94 -12.28 23.98
C ARG A 205 -3.78 -12.05 23.01
N VAL A 206 -2.56 -12.24 23.50
CA VAL A 206 -1.33 -12.17 22.72
C VAL A 206 -0.69 -13.56 22.65
N LEU A 207 -0.28 -13.96 21.45
CA LEU A 207 0.49 -15.18 21.21
C LEU A 207 1.84 -14.76 20.63
N VAL A 208 2.92 -15.12 21.30
CA VAL A 208 4.28 -14.92 20.78
C VAL A 208 4.65 -16.17 19.98
N LEU A 209 4.92 -15.98 18.69
CA LEU A 209 5.37 -17.03 17.79
C LEU A 209 6.87 -16.88 17.52
N HIS A 210 7.66 -17.84 17.96
CA HIS A 210 9.06 -17.96 17.61
C HIS A 210 9.40 -19.43 17.35
N GLY A 211 10.32 -19.70 16.43
CA GLY A 211 10.77 -21.07 16.18
C GLY A 211 11.41 -21.69 17.43
N LEU A 212 11.17 -22.99 17.64
CA LEU A 212 12.08 -23.84 18.38
C LEU A 212 13.28 -24.08 17.47
N ILE A 213 14.47 -23.67 17.92
CA ILE A 213 15.74 -24.08 17.29
C ILE A 213 15.98 -25.53 17.69
#